data_AF-W7D1Y2-F1
#
_entry.id   AF-W7D1Y2-F1
#
_cell.length_a   1.000
_cell.length_b   1.000
_cell.length_c   1.000
_cell.angle_alpha   90.00
_cell.angle_beta   90.00
_cell.angle_gamma   90.00
#
_symmetry.space_group_name_H-M   'P 1'
#
loop_
_entity.id
_entity.type
_entity.pdbx_description
1 polymer ?
#
loop_
_entity_poly.entity_id
_entity_poly.type
_entity_poly.pdbx_seq_one_letter_code
_entity_poly.pdbx_strand_id
1 'polypeptide(L)'
;MIIYLVLQRMMDMIKEIISMDKQIQIKLTILDVLVEEERWIDTNELSHKLELLPRTTLKYISSLQDDIALLNNPDIQILSIKNKGFRLILDSRDHFRSIATVIIQHSLTSELIDAIFFDTFGSTASFALTHFTSEYSVRKQINKLKDIIQGKSLAFNSLNHLVGKETELRFLGYMFFWQIYNIYKWPYPQIDELTLRQFIDDFLSKSKVNLTYIQKEELIQVTGFNIMRALKKKPIQIEPQWNNYLQGNKMFEMYLVQVNEIKNYYSLSTNELKYMFLLSLTRPLFFYPDNFKQYTLEFHADKNTEIHQAIQLFIDDFPKSFCPIANEKMGNFRDELFSTFIYCSLVEGFKVDYSGYPYLYDIKIQFPNLYYKLDGFINSLYKQTQFNFFLAKRLSYQ
;
A
#
# COMPACT_ATOMS: atom_id res chain seq x y z
N MET A 1 -17.45 -5.50 -17.59
CA MET A 1 -16.29 -5.00 -18.39
C MET A 1 -15.62 -3.80 -17.72
N ILE A 2 -16.35 -2.91 -17.04
CA ILE A 2 -15.81 -1.73 -16.35
C ILE A 2 -15.08 -2.10 -15.05
N ILE A 3 -15.63 -2.95 -14.18
CA ILE A 3 -14.86 -3.55 -13.07
C ILE A 3 -13.68 -4.37 -13.58
N TYR A 4 -13.74 -5.05 -14.72
CA TYR A 4 -12.57 -5.78 -15.22
C TYR A 4 -11.42 -4.81 -15.55
N LEU A 5 -11.72 -3.63 -16.11
CA LEU A 5 -10.72 -2.59 -16.41
C LEU A 5 -10.30 -1.76 -15.18
N VAL A 6 -11.18 -1.58 -14.19
CA VAL A 6 -10.88 -0.90 -12.92
C VAL A 6 -10.12 -1.84 -11.97
N LEU A 7 -10.54 -3.10 -11.83
CA LEU A 7 -9.85 -4.17 -11.10
C LEU A 7 -8.54 -4.60 -11.76
N GLN A 8 -8.42 -4.61 -13.10
CA GLN A 8 -7.14 -4.92 -13.77
C GLN A 8 -6.04 -3.92 -13.39
N ARG A 9 -6.40 -2.69 -13.03
CA ARG A 9 -5.47 -1.63 -12.62
C ARG A 9 -5.38 -1.43 -11.11
N MET A 10 -6.15 -2.20 -10.35
CA MET A 10 -6.14 -2.19 -8.89
C MET A 10 -5.03 -3.11 -8.38
N MET A 11 -4.26 -2.62 -7.41
CA MET A 11 -3.14 -3.36 -6.81
C MET A 11 -3.63 -4.69 -6.22
N ASP A 12 -2.80 -5.73 -6.23
CA ASP A 12 -3.25 -7.07 -5.80
C ASP A 12 -3.81 -7.09 -4.38
N MET A 13 -3.34 -6.20 -3.50
CA MET A 13 -3.86 -6.09 -2.15
C MET A 13 -5.33 -5.68 -2.06
N ILE A 14 -5.81 -4.77 -2.92
CA ILE A 14 -7.22 -4.40 -2.87
C ILE A 14 -8.09 -5.53 -3.45
N LYS A 15 -7.57 -6.32 -4.40
CA LYS A 15 -8.23 -7.56 -4.85
C LYS A 15 -8.28 -8.58 -3.73
N GLU A 16 -7.23 -8.72 -2.94
CA GLU A 16 -7.22 -9.58 -1.75
C GLU A 16 -8.29 -9.14 -0.75
N ILE A 17 -8.36 -7.84 -0.40
CA ILE A 17 -9.40 -7.28 0.49
C ILE A 17 -10.81 -7.56 -0.06
N ILE A 18 -11.06 -7.32 -1.34
CA ILE A 18 -12.34 -7.63 -1.98
C ILE A 18 -12.62 -9.14 -1.92
N SER A 19 -11.62 -9.98 -2.18
CA SER A 19 -11.75 -11.44 -2.12
C SER A 19 -12.08 -11.94 -0.71
N MET A 20 -11.70 -11.18 0.33
CA MET A 20 -11.94 -11.53 1.72
C MET A 20 -13.42 -11.46 2.10
N ASP A 21 -14.14 -10.50 1.55
CA ASP A 21 -15.54 -10.21 1.89
C ASP A 21 -16.51 -10.43 0.73
N LYS A 22 -17.39 -11.42 0.88
CA LYS A 22 -18.43 -11.71 -0.11
C LYS A 22 -19.42 -10.54 -0.25
N GLN A 23 -19.63 -9.74 0.80
CA GLN A 23 -20.53 -8.60 0.72
C GLN A 23 -19.96 -7.50 -0.18
N ILE A 24 -18.66 -7.21 -0.06
CA ILE A 24 -17.96 -6.27 -0.95
C ILE A 24 -18.11 -6.74 -2.40
N GLN A 25 -17.82 -8.01 -2.68
CA GLN A 25 -17.94 -8.58 -4.04
C GLN A 25 -19.35 -8.39 -4.60
N ILE A 26 -20.39 -8.78 -3.86
CA ILE A 26 -21.77 -8.67 -4.33
C ILE A 26 -22.16 -7.20 -4.58
N LYS A 27 -21.82 -6.28 -3.66
CA LYS A 27 -22.12 -4.86 -3.81
C LYS A 27 -21.42 -4.25 -5.03
N LEU A 28 -20.14 -4.58 -5.23
CA LEU A 28 -19.40 -4.14 -6.42
C LEU A 28 -20.01 -4.74 -7.70
N THR A 29 -20.38 -6.02 -7.71
CA THR A 29 -21.06 -6.63 -8.88
C THR A 29 -22.42 -5.98 -9.16
N ILE A 30 -23.22 -5.66 -8.14
CA ILE A 30 -24.47 -4.90 -8.30
C ILE A 30 -24.18 -3.55 -8.94
N LEU A 31 -23.22 -2.81 -8.39
CA LEU A 31 -22.83 -1.51 -8.92
C LEU A 31 -22.45 -1.60 -10.39
N ASP A 32 -21.67 -2.61 -10.75
CA ASP A 32 -21.25 -2.90 -12.12
C ASP A 32 -22.42 -3.11 -13.08
N VAL A 33 -23.36 -3.99 -12.70
CA VAL A 33 -24.55 -4.27 -13.51
C VAL A 33 -25.38 -3.00 -13.70
N LEU A 34 -25.53 -2.18 -12.66
CA LEU A 34 -26.27 -0.92 -12.73
C LEU A 34 -25.55 0.16 -13.56
N VAL A 35 -24.22 0.14 -13.65
CA VAL A 35 -23.45 1.03 -14.52
C VAL A 35 -23.58 0.59 -15.98
N GLU A 36 -23.51 -0.71 -16.25
CA GLU A 36 -23.60 -1.26 -17.61
C GLU A 36 -25.01 -1.13 -18.19
N GLU A 37 -26.03 -1.32 -17.35
CA GLU A 37 -27.42 -1.16 -17.73
C GLU A 37 -27.83 0.29 -17.48
N GLU A 38 -27.61 1.19 -18.46
CA GLU A 38 -28.03 2.61 -18.40
C GLU A 38 -29.57 2.83 -18.29
N ARG A 39 -30.32 1.75 -18.16
CA ARG A 39 -31.79 1.66 -18.09
C ARG A 39 -32.26 1.19 -16.70
N TRP A 40 -33.58 1.13 -16.53
CA TRP A 40 -34.17 0.48 -15.37
C TRP A 40 -33.99 -1.04 -15.46
N ILE A 41 -33.56 -1.66 -14.36
CA ILE A 41 -33.47 -3.11 -14.19
C ILE A 41 -34.38 -3.56 -13.05
N ASP A 42 -35.27 -4.50 -13.30
CA ASP A 42 -36.15 -5.03 -12.26
C ASP A 42 -35.43 -6.01 -11.31
N THR A 43 -36.03 -6.26 -10.15
CA THR A 43 -35.45 -7.12 -9.12
C THR A 43 -35.19 -8.53 -9.60
N ASN A 44 -36.07 -9.11 -10.43
CA ASN A 44 -35.94 -10.49 -10.91
C ASN A 44 -34.81 -10.60 -11.93
N GLU A 45 -34.73 -9.64 -12.86
CA GLU A 45 -33.66 -9.55 -13.83
C GLU A 45 -32.29 -9.43 -13.14
N LEU A 46 -32.17 -8.49 -12.19
CA LEU A 46 -30.94 -8.30 -11.41
C LEU A 46 -30.60 -9.54 -10.59
N SER A 47 -31.58 -10.20 -9.99
CA SER A 47 -31.38 -11.44 -9.23
C SER A 47 -30.88 -12.59 -10.09
N HIS A 48 -31.39 -12.72 -11.31
CA HIS A 48 -30.92 -13.71 -12.28
C HIS A 48 -29.48 -13.42 -12.70
N LYS A 49 -29.12 -12.16 -12.99
CA LYS A 49 -27.74 -11.76 -13.34
C LYS A 49 -26.73 -12.01 -12.21
N LEU A 50 -27.16 -11.87 -10.96
CA LEU A 50 -26.30 -12.06 -9.77
C LEU A 50 -26.30 -13.50 -9.24
N GLU A 51 -27.15 -14.38 -9.77
CA GLU A 51 -27.41 -15.73 -9.23
C GLU A 51 -27.80 -15.69 -7.73
N LEU A 52 -28.63 -14.70 -7.35
CA LEU A 52 -29.12 -14.50 -5.99
C LEU A 52 -30.64 -14.62 -5.92
N LEU A 53 -31.16 -14.88 -4.72
CA LEU A 53 -32.59 -14.80 -4.47
C LEU A 53 -33.06 -13.33 -4.48
N PRO A 54 -34.26 -13.01 -5.02
CA PRO A 54 -34.80 -11.64 -5.04
C PRO A 54 -34.74 -10.90 -3.70
N ARG A 55 -35.06 -11.59 -2.61
CA ARG A 55 -34.99 -11.01 -1.25
C ARG A 55 -33.55 -10.63 -0.87
N THR A 56 -32.58 -11.45 -1.23
CA THR A 56 -31.15 -11.21 -0.97
C THR A 56 -30.64 -10.05 -1.82
N THR A 57 -31.03 -9.99 -3.09
CA THR A 57 -30.72 -8.88 -4.01
C THR A 57 -31.20 -7.54 -3.44
N LEU A 58 -32.47 -7.46 -3.01
CA LEU A 58 -33.03 -6.26 -2.39
C LEU A 58 -32.27 -5.82 -1.13
N LYS A 59 -31.85 -6.77 -0.29
CA LYS A 59 -31.03 -6.48 0.90
C LYS A 59 -29.71 -5.81 0.51
N TYR A 60 -29.01 -6.34 -0.49
CA TYR A 60 -27.72 -5.77 -0.90
C TYR A 60 -27.87 -4.42 -1.61
N ILE A 61 -28.95 -4.20 -2.38
CA ILE A 61 -29.23 -2.87 -2.95
C ILE A 61 -29.50 -1.85 -1.85
N SER A 62 -30.33 -2.18 -0.86
CA SER A 62 -30.59 -1.29 0.27
C SER A 62 -29.29 -0.94 0.99
N SER A 63 -28.45 -1.94 1.27
CA SER A 63 -27.16 -1.70 1.92
C SER A 63 -26.19 -0.89 1.05
N LEU A 64 -26.24 -1.04 -0.27
CA LEU A 64 -25.46 -0.22 -1.21
C LEU A 64 -25.99 1.23 -1.26
N GLN A 65 -27.30 1.43 -1.16
CA GLN A 65 -27.89 2.77 -1.03
C GLN A 65 -27.42 3.45 0.27
N ASP A 66 -27.36 2.70 1.38
CA ASP A 66 -26.83 3.20 2.64
C ASP A 66 -25.35 3.62 2.50
N ASP A 67 -24.52 2.82 1.81
CA ASP A 67 -23.12 3.17 1.53
C ASP A 67 -23.01 4.44 0.66
N ILE A 68 -23.83 4.55 -0.40
CA ILE A 68 -23.83 5.72 -1.29
C ILE A 68 -24.26 6.98 -0.53
N ALA A 69 -25.22 6.88 0.39
CA ALA A 69 -25.68 8.01 1.19
C ALA A 69 -24.54 8.64 2.02
N LEU A 70 -23.54 7.85 2.43
CA LEU A 70 -22.39 8.33 3.21
C LEU A 70 -21.47 9.27 2.42
N LEU A 71 -21.53 9.25 1.08
CA LEU A 71 -20.81 10.19 0.23
C LEU A 71 -21.39 11.61 0.29
N ASN A 72 -22.65 11.77 0.74
CA ASN A 72 -23.37 13.04 0.77
C ASN A 72 -23.31 13.81 -0.57
N ASN A 73 -23.30 13.08 -1.70
CA ASN A 73 -23.22 13.64 -3.05
C ASN A 73 -24.56 13.41 -3.78
N PRO A 74 -25.31 14.48 -4.13
CA PRO A 74 -26.61 14.35 -4.79
C PRO A 74 -26.52 13.78 -6.22
N ASP A 75 -25.35 13.84 -6.85
CA ASP A 75 -25.09 13.36 -8.22
C ASP A 75 -24.80 11.84 -8.25
N ILE A 76 -24.89 11.18 -7.08
CA ILE A 76 -24.68 9.74 -6.92
C ILE A 76 -25.88 9.16 -6.19
N GLN A 77 -26.72 8.43 -6.92
CA GLN A 77 -27.90 7.80 -6.31
C GLN A 77 -28.35 6.56 -7.07
N ILE A 78 -28.86 5.58 -6.32
CA ILE A 78 -29.66 4.49 -6.89
C ILE A 78 -31.12 4.87 -6.73
N LEU A 79 -31.76 5.20 -7.85
CA LEU A 79 -33.20 5.42 -7.92
C LEU A 79 -33.92 4.08 -7.84
N SER A 80 -35.01 4.03 -7.07
CA SER A 80 -35.89 2.87 -6.95
C SER A 80 -37.31 3.29 -7.22
N ILE A 81 -37.95 2.68 -8.23
CA ILE A 81 -39.37 2.88 -8.54
C ILE A 81 -40.07 1.54 -8.45
N LYS A 82 -41.13 1.48 -7.63
CA LYS A 82 -41.99 0.30 -7.50
C LYS A 82 -42.46 -0.16 -8.89
N ASN A 83 -42.28 -1.44 -9.18
CA ASN A 83 -42.59 -2.10 -10.47
C ASN A 83 -41.73 -1.72 -11.67
N LYS A 84 -40.81 -0.74 -11.57
CA LYS A 84 -39.79 -0.47 -12.62
C LYS A 84 -38.41 -0.99 -12.25
N GLY A 85 -38.12 -1.10 -10.95
CA GLY A 85 -36.85 -1.59 -10.44
C GLY A 85 -35.89 -0.46 -10.10
N PHE A 86 -34.61 -0.65 -10.45
CA PHE A 86 -33.50 0.18 -10.01
C PHE A 86 -32.78 0.83 -11.20
N ARG A 87 -32.24 2.01 -10.97
CA ARG A 87 -31.34 2.69 -11.91
C ARG A 87 -30.30 3.49 -11.14
N LEU A 88 -29.04 3.34 -11.51
CA LEU A 88 -27.95 4.16 -10.96
C LEU A 88 -27.81 5.46 -11.77
N ILE A 89 -27.65 6.57 -11.06
CA ILE A 89 -27.28 7.87 -11.62
C ILE A 89 -25.84 8.16 -11.20
N LEU A 90 -24.99 8.41 -12.19
CA LEU A 90 -23.58 8.76 -12.01
C LEU A 90 -23.10 9.68 -13.15
N ASP A 91 -22.46 10.79 -12.81
CA ASP A 91 -21.99 11.76 -13.81
C ASP A 91 -20.50 11.60 -14.18
N SER A 92 -19.75 10.75 -13.47
CA SER A 92 -18.32 10.57 -13.75
C SER A 92 -17.78 9.19 -13.32
N ARG A 93 -16.62 8.81 -13.88
CA ARG A 93 -15.87 7.62 -13.42
C ARG A 93 -15.32 7.78 -12.01
N ASP A 94 -15.07 9.01 -11.57
CA ASP A 94 -14.57 9.27 -10.22
C ASP A 94 -15.68 9.03 -9.19
N HIS A 95 -16.95 9.27 -9.53
CA HIS A 95 -18.09 8.87 -8.68
C HIS A 95 -18.11 7.35 -8.45
N PHE A 96 -17.88 6.55 -9.49
CA PHE A 96 -17.78 5.09 -9.34
C PHE A 96 -16.68 4.69 -8.35
N ARG A 97 -15.49 5.30 -8.47
CA ARG A 97 -14.37 5.03 -7.55
C ARG A 97 -14.70 5.41 -6.11
N SER A 98 -15.36 6.54 -5.90
CA SER A 98 -15.79 6.99 -4.58
C SER A 98 -16.77 5.99 -3.93
N ILE A 99 -17.74 5.47 -4.69
CA ILE A 99 -18.66 4.44 -4.19
C ILE A 99 -17.90 3.15 -3.83
N ALA A 100 -17.04 2.67 -4.73
CA ALA A 100 -16.24 1.47 -4.48
C ALA A 100 -15.37 1.62 -3.23
N THR A 101 -14.80 2.81 -3.02
CA THR A 101 -13.99 3.14 -1.85
C THR A 101 -14.81 3.07 -0.57
N VAL A 102 -16.00 3.66 -0.54
CA VAL A 102 -16.87 3.61 0.66
C VAL A 102 -17.33 2.19 0.97
N ILE A 103 -17.70 1.39 -0.04
CA ILE A 103 -18.06 -0.02 0.15
C ILE A 103 -16.92 -0.78 0.86
N ILE A 104 -15.68 -0.54 0.45
CA ILE A 104 -14.50 -1.18 1.04
C ILE A 104 -14.28 -0.66 2.46
N GLN A 105 -14.22 0.67 2.65
CA GLN A 105 -13.95 1.30 3.93
C GLN A 105 -14.92 0.89 5.04
N HIS A 106 -16.18 0.63 4.71
CA HIS A 106 -17.23 0.26 5.66
C HIS A 106 -17.50 -1.25 5.68
N SER A 107 -16.58 -2.04 5.14
CA SER A 107 -16.65 -3.48 5.20
C SER A 107 -16.15 -4.04 6.54
N LEU A 108 -16.67 -5.20 6.91
CA LEU A 108 -16.19 -5.95 8.07
C LEU A 108 -14.69 -6.25 7.98
N THR A 109 -14.18 -6.46 6.75
CA THR A 109 -12.74 -6.68 6.51
C THR A 109 -11.90 -5.47 6.88
N SER A 110 -12.31 -4.27 6.44
CA SER A 110 -11.60 -3.03 6.79
C SER A 110 -11.64 -2.75 8.28
N GLU A 111 -12.78 -2.96 8.94
CA GLU A 111 -12.91 -2.81 10.40
C GLU A 111 -12.02 -3.82 11.16
N LEU A 112 -11.89 -5.05 10.65
CA LEU A 112 -11.01 -6.06 11.23
C LEU A 112 -9.53 -5.69 11.05
N ILE A 113 -9.15 -5.18 9.88
CA ILE A 113 -7.79 -4.70 9.60
C ILE A 113 -7.44 -3.55 10.55
N ASP A 114 -8.32 -2.55 10.68
CA ASP A 114 -8.18 -1.47 11.65
C ASP A 114 -7.98 -2.02 13.07
N ALA A 115 -8.85 -2.96 13.49
CA ALA A 115 -8.80 -3.51 14.83
C ALA A 115 -7.47 -4.23 15.12
N ILE A 116 -6.92 -4.94 14.14
CA ILE A 116 -5.63 -5.61 14.24
C ILE A 116 -4.49 -4.58 14.32
N PHE A 117 -4.44 -3.60 13.43
CA PHE A 117 -3.32 -2.65 13.36
C PHE A 117 -3.33 -1.60 14.47
N PHE A 118 -4.51 -1.25 14.99
CA PHE A 118 -4.71 -0.31 16.09
C PHE A 118 -4.70 -0.96 17.49
N ASP A 119 -4.45 -2.27 17.56
CA ASP A 119 -4.45 -3.06 18.80
C ASP A 119 -5.79 -2.93 19.57
N THR A 120 -6.92 -2.84 18.85
CA THR A 120 -8.28 -2.82 19.43
C THR A 120 -9.03 -4.13 19.25
N PHE A 121 -8.43 -5.10 18.55
CA PHE A 121 -8.95 -6.46 18.45
C PHE A 121 -8.82 -7.20 19.80
N GLY A 122 -9.94 -7.35 20.51
CA GLY A 122 -10.00 -8.10 21.77
C GLY A 122 -10.02 -9.62 21.55
N SER A 123 -11.12 -10.12 20.98
CA SER A 123 -11.31 -11.54 20.68
C SER A 123 -12.24 -11.71 19.48
N THR A 124 -12.23 -12.89 18.88
CA THR A 124 -13.19 -13.25 17.82
C THR A 124 -14.64 -13.08 18.29
N ALA A 125 -14.96 -13.52 19.51
CA ALA A 125 -16.31 -13.44 20.07
C ALA A 125 -16.75 -11.98 20.28
N SER A 126 -15.90 -11.16 20.89
CA SER A 126 -16.21 -9.74 21.13
C SER A 126 -16.34 -8.97 19.82
N PHE A 127 -15.45 -9.21 18.85
CA PHE A 127 -15.52 -8.57 17.54
C PHE A 127 -16.79 -8.99 16.78
N ALA A 128 -17.13 -10.29 16.81
CA ALA A 128 -18.35 -10.78 16.18
C ALA A 128 -19.61 -10.14 16.77
N LEU A 129 -19.66 -9.98 18.10
CA LEU A 129 -20.76 -9.33 18.80
C LEU A 129 -20.88 -7.84 18.42
N THR A 130 -19.78 -7.08 18.47
CA THR A 130 -19.76 -5.64 18.15
C THR A 130 -20.21 -5.37 16.71
N HIS A 131 -19.81 -6.23 15.77
CA HIS A 131 -20.10 -6.05 14.35
C HIS A 131 -21.28 -6.90 13.85
N PHE A 132 -22.13 -7.41 14.77
CA PHE A 132 -23.35 -8.18 14.47
C PHE A 132 -23.13 -9.31 13.44
N THR A 133 -22.02 -10.02 13.56
CA THR A 133 -21.61 -11.11 12.66
C THR A 133 -21.35 -12.39 13.43
N SER A 134 -21.02 -13.48 12.72
CA SER A 134 -20.68 -14.76 13.36
C SER A 134 -19.17 -14.85 13.64
N GLU A 135 -18.79 -15.52 14.73
CA GLU A 135 -17.38 -15.84 14.99
C GLU A 135 -16.72 -16.58 13.83
N TYR A 136 -17.47 -17.46 13.15
CA TYR A 136 -16.98 -18.17 11.98
C TYR A 136 -16.58 -17.21 10.86
N SER A 137 -17.38 -16.18 10.58
CA SER A 137 -17.07 -15.14 9.59
C SER A 137 -15.77 -14.41 9.93
N VAL A 138 -15.60 -14.03 11.21
CA VAL A 138 -14.39 -13.34 11.69
C VAL A 138 -13.17 -14.25 11.57
N ARG A 139 -13.25 -15.51 12.02
CA ARG A 139 -12.16 -16.50 11.88
C ARG A 139 -11.78 -16.72 10.42
N LYS A 140 -12.76 -16.78 9.52
CA LYS A 140 -12.50 -16.91 8.09
C LYS A 140 -11.72 -15.72 7.53
N GLN A 141 -12.04 -14.49 7.93
CA GLN A 141 -11.27 -13.31 7.51
C GLN A 141 -9.86 -13.30 8.11
N ILE A 142 -9.69 -13.65 9.39
CA ILE A 142 -8.37 -13.80 10.02
C ILE A 142 -7.52 -14.85 9.29
N ASN A 143 -8.11 -15.98 8.90
CA ASN A 143 -7.38 -17.01 8.16
C ASN A 143 -6.94 -16.51 6.79
N LYS A 144 -7.76 -15.72 6.08
CA LYS A 144 -7.31 -15.08 4.84
C LYS A 144 -6.17 -14.09 5.07
N LEU A 145 -6.20 -13.32 6.16
CA LEU A 145 -5.06 -12.46 6.52
C LEU A 145 -3.79 -13.29 6.82
N LYS A 146 -3.93 -14.46 7.46
CA LYS A 146 -2.83 -15.40 7.67
C LYS A 146 -2.24 -15.89 6.35
N ASP A 147 -3.10 -16.21 5.37
CA ASP A 147 -2.66 -16.62 4.03
C ASP A 147 -1.89 -15.49 3.33
N ILE A 148 -2.36 -14.23 3.44
CA ILE A 148 -1.68 -13.06 2.86
C ILE A 148 -0.28 -12.87 3.45
N ILE A 149 -0.08 -13.12 4.75
CA ILE A 149 1.23 -12.95 5.40
C ILE A 149 2.09 -14.22 5.37
N GLN A 150 1.59 -15.33 4.83
CA GLN A 150 2.32 -16.59 4.77
C GLN A 150 3.66 -16.39 4.02
N GLY A 151 4.73 -16.93 4.60
CA GLY A 151 6.08 -16.83 4.04
C GLY A 151 6.81 -15.49 4.29
N LYS A 152 6.21 -14.58 5.07
CA LYS A 152 6.84 -13.33 5.54
C LYS A 152 7.35 -13.51 6.98
N SER A 153 8.09 -12.54 7.54
CA SER A 153 8.50 -12.61 8.96
C SER A 153 7.38 -12.21 9.94
N LEU A 154 6.12 -12.27 9.46
CA LEU A 154 4.91 -11.88 10.18
C LEU A 154 4.09 -13.12 10.53
N ALA A 155 3.47 -13.09 11.70
CA ALA A 155 2.59 -14.15 12.16
C ALA A 155 1.45 -13.61 13.01
N PHE A 156 0.39 -14.39 13.16
CA PHE A 156 -0.62 -14.15 14.18
C PHE A 156 -0.31 -15.01 15.40
N ASN A 157 -0.32 -14.41 16.59
CA ASN A 157 -0.19 -15.17 17.84
C ASN A 157 -1.49 -15.93 18.18
N SER A 158 -1.50 -16.65 19.31
CA SER A 158 -2.68 -17.40 19.78
C SER A 158 -3.91 -16.53 20.07
N LEU A 159 -3.72 -15.23 20.30
CA LEU A 159 -4.78 -14.24 20.51
C LEU A 159 -5.23 -13.57 19.20
N ASN A 160 -4.69 -13.99 18.05
CA ASN A 160 -4.85 -13.37 16.75
C ASN A 160 -4.40 -11.89 16.71
N HIS A 161 -3.37 -11.53 17.48
CA HIS A 161 -2.62 -10.30 17.26
C HIS A 161 -1.51 -10.54 16.25
N LEU A 162 -1.35 -9.60 15.33
CA LEU A 162 -0.29 -9.61 14.34
C LEU A 162 1.04 -9.22 15.01
N VAL A 163 2.04 -10.08 14.86
CA VAL A 163 3.38 -9.97 15.45
C VAL A 163 4.46 -10.23 14.39
N GLY A 164 5.66 -9.69 14.59
CA GLY A 164 6.78 -9.83 13.66
C GLY A 164 7.70 -8.62 13.70
N LYS A 165 8.58 -8.51 12.70
CA LYS A 165 9.45 -7.34 12.54
C LYS A 165 8.61 -6.08 12.30
N GLU A 166 8.78 -5.06 13.13
CA GLU A 166 7.94 -3.86 13.07
C GLU A 166 8.04 -3.13 11.71
N THR A 167 9.18 -3.16 11.03
CA THR A 167 9.32 -2.58 9.68
C THR A 167 8.42 -3.27 8.65
N GLU A 168 8.35 -4.59 8.69
CA GLU A 168 7.48 -5.39 7.81
C GLU A 168 6.01 -5.24 8.18
N LEU A 169 5.68 -5.17 9.48
CA LEU A 169 4.34 -4.82 9.94
C LEU A 169 3.93 -3.46 9.40
N ARG A 170 4.86 -2.49 9.45
CA ARG A 170 4.58 -1.13 8.99
C ARG A 170 4.41 -1.05 7.49
N PHE A 171 5.21 -1.80 6.74
CA PHE A 171 5.06 -1.91 5.30
C PHE A 171 3.73 -2.57 4.92
N LEU A 172 3.35 -3.67 5.58
CA LEU A 172 2.05 -4.33 5.37
C LEU A 172 0.88 -3.38 5.65
N GLY A 173 0.94 -2.67 6.79
CA GLY A 173 -0.08 -1.72 7.17
C GLY A 173 -0.18 -0.55 6.20
N TYR A 174 0.93 0.03 5.75
CA TYR A 174 0.93 1.05 4.70
C TYR A 174 0.14 0.59 3.47
N MET A 175 0.43 -0.62 2.97
CA MET A 175 -0.23 -1.10 1.77
C MET A 175 -1.73 -1.25 2.00
N PHE A 176 -2.17 -1.82 3.13
CA PHE A 176 -3.60 -1.95 3.43
C PHE A 176 -4.28 -0.59 3.57
N PHE A 177 -3.70 0.32 4.33
CA PHE A 177 -4.28 1.62 4.62
C PHE A 177 -4.32 2.51 3.38
N TRP A 178 -3.30 2.45 2.52
CA TRP A 178 -3.31 3.14 1.24
C TRP A 178 -4.42 2.60 0.31
N GLN A 179 -4.65 1.28 0.29
CA GLN A 179 -5.73 0.69 -0.51
C GLN A 179 -7.13 1.00 0.04
N ILE A 180 -7.32 0.94 1.36
CA ILE A 180 -8.64 1.14 1.98
C ILE A 180 -9.01 2.62 1.98
N TYR A 181 -8.09 3.49 2.38
CA TYR A 181 -8.39 4.90 2.67
C TYR A 181 -7.98 5.84 1.55
N ASN A 182 -6.82 5.58 0.94
CA ASN A 182 -6.24 6.40 -0.12
C ASN A 182 -6.29 7.91 0.24
N ILE A 183 -6.58 8.78 -0.71
CA ILE A 183 -6.73 10.23 -0.52
C ILE A 183 -8.09 10.64 0.12
N TYR A 184 -9.02 9.70 0.32
CA TYR A 184 -10.42 10.03 0.62
C TYR A 184 -10.74 10.08 2.11
N LYS A 185 -9.93 9.43 2.96
CA LYS A 185 -10.23 9.34 4.39
C LYS A 185 -8.95 9.33 5.21
N TRP A 186 -8.96 10.07 6.32
CA TRP A 186 -7.93 10.01 7.35
C TRP A 186 -8.31 8.99 8.44
N PRO A 187 -7.56 7.89 8.60
CA PRO A 187 -7.97 6.79 9.47
C PRO A 187 -7.31 6.84 10.86
N TYR A 188 -6.55 7.89 11.21
CA TYR A 188 -5.77 7.93 12.45
C TYR A 188 -6.38 8.92 13.47
N PRO A 189 -7.34 8.50 14.31
CA PRO A 189 -8.06 9.42 15.21
C PRO A 189 -7.18 10.06 16.29
N GLN A 190 -6.00 9.49 16.56
CA GLN A 190 -5.05 10.01 17.56
C GLN A 190 -4.11 11.07 16.98
N ILE A 191 -4.18 11.35 15.68
CA ILE A 191 -3.27 12.24 14.97
C ILE A 191 -4.11 13.32 14.30
N ASP A 192 -3.88 14.58 14.68
CA ASP A 192 -4.49 15.71 14.00
C ASP A 192 -3.96 15.82 12.56
N GLU A 193 -4.85 15.60 11.59
CA GLU A 193 -4.50 15.53 10.17
C GLU A 193 -3.93 16.87 9.67
N LEU A 194 -4.55 17.98 10.06
CA LEU A 194 -4.15 19.33 9.62
C LEU A 194 -2.76 19.69 10.12
N THR A 195 -2.46 19.39 11.38
CA THR A 195 -1.15 19.60 11.98
C THR A 195 -0.08 18.76 11.27
N LEU A 196 -0.35 17.47 11.01
CA LEU A 196 0.60 16.64 10.27
C LEU A 196 0.83 17.17 8.85
N ARG A 197 -0.24 17.57 8.15
CA ARG A 197 -0.14 18.17 6.81
C ARG A 197 0.76 19.41 6.82
N GLN A 198 0.62 20.28 7.81
CA GLN A 198 1.48 21.45 7.98
C GLN A 198 2.95 21.08 8.18
N PHE A 199 3.24 20.08 9.02
CA PHE A 199 4.63 19.60 9.19
C PHE A 199 5.20 19.03 7.90
N ILE A 200 4.41 18.27 7.14
CA ILE A 200 4.86 17.73 5.85
C ILE A 200 5.08 18.86 4.83
N ASP A 201 4.20 19.86 4.79
CA ASP A 201 4.36 21.02 3.89
C ASP A 201 5.61 21.83 4.18
N ASP A 202 5.89 22.09 5.45
CA ASP A 202 7.10 22.77 5.88
C ASP A 202 8.36 21.94 5.54
N PHE A 203 8.32 20.62 5.77
CA PHE A 203 9.41 19.71 5.38
C PHE A 203 9.67 19.73 3.87
N LEU A 204 8.62 19.61 3.04
CA LEU A 204 8.74 19.63 1.58
C LEU A 204 9.29 20.98 1.08
N SER A 205 8.84 22.09 1.66
CA SER A 205 9.35 23.43 1.37
C SER A 205 10.84 23.57 1.70
N LYS A 206 11.25 23.20 2.93
CA LYS A 206 12.65 23.25 3.38
C LYS A 206 13.57 22.32 2.57
N SER A 207 13.08 21.17 2.15
CA SER A 207 13.81 20.19 1.34
C SER A 207 13.77 20.48 -0.16
N LYS A 208 12.95 21.45 -0.61
CA LYS A 208 12.71 21.79 -2.01
C LYS A 208 12.22 20.60 -2.85
N VAL A 209 11.53 19.65 -2.22
CA VAL A 209 10.94 18.49 -2.89
C VAL A 209 9.56 18.87 -3.42
N ASN A 210 9.36 18.71 -4.73
CA ASN A 210 8.07 18.93 -5.36
C ASN A 210 7.38 17.58 -5.58
N LEU A 211 6.26 17.35 -4.87
CA LEU A 211 5.43 16.17 -5.04
C LEU A 211 4.13 16.54 -5.75
N THR A 212 3.61 15.62 -6.57
CA THR A 212 2.21 15.69 -7.01
C THR A 212 1.28 15.57 -5.81
N TYR A 213 0.02 15.97 -5.97
CA TYR A 213 -0.99 15.84 -4.93
C TYR A 213 -1.05 14.40 -4.37
N ILE A 214 -1.17 13.38 -5.24
CA ILE A 214 -1.26 11.97 -4.84
C ILE A 214 -0.03 11.52 -4.04
N GLN A 215 1.17 11.91 -4.48
CA GLN A 215 2.42 11.55 -3.78
C GLN A 215 2.52 12.22 -2.40
N LYS A 216 2.05 13.45 -2.27
CA LYS A 216 1.98 14.14 -0.98
C LYS A 216 0.98 13.43 -0.05
N GLU A 217 -0.19 13.07 -0.55
CA GLU A 217 -1.18 12.30 0.23
C GLU A 217 -0.64 10.94 0.68
N GLU A 218 0.08 10.24 -0.19
CA GLU A 218 0.76 8.99 0.16
C GLU A 218 1.79 9.21 1.29
N LEU A 219 2.62 10.24 1.18
CA LEU A 219 3.59 10.60 2.22
C LEU A 219 2.91 10.91 3.57
N ILE A 220 1.79 11.63 3.54
CA ILE A 220 1.00 11.96 4.74
C ILE A 220 0.42 10.70 5.38
N GLN A 221 -0.19 9.82 4.58
CA GLN A 221 -0.73 8.55 5.07
C GLN A 221 0.34 7.65 5.68
N VAL A 222 1.50 7.53 5.03
CA VAL A 222 2.65 6.74 5.51
C VAL A 222 3.20 7.32 6.81
N THR A 223 3.33 8.64 6.88
CA THR A 223 3.86 9.31 8.07
C THR A 223 2.88 9.17 9.24
N GLY A 224 1.58 9.38 8.99
CA GLY A 224 0.52 9.15 9.97
C GLY A 224 0.52 7.74 10.52
N PHE A 225 0.65 6.73 9.65
CA PHE A 225 0.72 5.34 10.07
C PHE A 225 1.92 5.07 10.99
N ASN A 226 3.10 5.56 10.62
CA ASN A 226 4.31 5.41 11.42
C ASN A 226 4.19 6.08 12.80
N ILE A 227 3.66 7.30 12.84
CA ILE A 227 3.42 8.02 14.10
C ILE A 227 2.42 7.25 14.96
N MET A 228 1.34 6.75 14.38
CA MET A 228 0.33 5.97 15.10
C MET A 228 0.96 4.74 15.78
N ARG A 229 1.79 3.98 15.05
CA ARG A 229 2.51 2.83 15.61
C ARG A 229 3.47 3.23 16.73
N ALA A 230 4.19 4.35 16.57
CA ALA A 230 5.06 4.89 17.60
C ALA A 230 4.28 5.26 18.87
N LEU A 231 3.15 5.96 18.75
CA LEU A 231 2.27 6.33 19.87
C LEU A 231 1.69 5.11 20.60
N LYS A 232 1.46 4.01 19.88
CA LYS A 232 1.04 2.71 20.43
C LYS A 232 2.19 1.94 21.10
N LYS A 233 3.36 2.56 21.28
CA LYS A 233 4.56 1.95 21.87
C LYS A 233 5.01 0.70 21.11
N LYS A 234 4.90 0.73 19.79
CA LYS A 234 5.46 -0.27 18.86
C LYS A 234 6.67 0.35 18.15
N PRO A 235 7.81 0.56 18.85
CA PRO A 235 8.91 1.34 18.33
C PRO A 235 9.68 0.58 17.26
N ILE A 236 10.27 1.33 16.32
CA ILE A 236 11.28 0.76 15.44
C ILE A 236 12.51 0.30 16.23
N GLN A 237 12.90 -0.94 16.00
CA GLN A 237 14.20 -1.48 16.38
C GLN A 237 15.16 -1.25 15.22
N ILE A 238 16.28 -0.55 15.48
CA ILE A 238 17.29 -0.30 14.46
C ILE A 238 18.09 -1.56 14.22
N GLU A 239 18.20 -1.92 12.95
CA GLU A 239 19.07 -2.99 12.53
C GLU A 239 20.50 -2.47 12.38
N PRO A 240 21.53 -3.19 12.87
CA PRO A 240 22.92 -2.72 12.85
C PRO A 240 23.39 -2.28 11.46
N GLN A 241 22.97 -2.99 10.41
CA GLN A 241 23.36 -2.69 9.02
C GLN A 241 22.84 -1.34 8.51
N TRP A 242 21.77 -0.79 9.10
CA TRP A 242 21.28 0.53 8.71
C TRP A 242 22.25 1.65 9.06
N ASN A 243 23.15 1.44 10.04
CA ASN A 243 24.18 2.41 10.34
C ASN A 243 25.14 2.63 9.15
N ASN A 244 25.27 1.65 8.24
CA ASN A 244 26.01 1.81 7.00
C ASN A 244 25.44 2.90 6.09
N TYR A 245 24.15 3.24 6.26
CA TYR A 245 23.44 4.25 5.47
C TYR A 245 23.24 5.58 6.22
N LEU A 246 23.40 5.57 7.55
CA LEU A 246 23.03 6.69 8.42
C LEU A 246 24.25 7.36 9.08
N GLN A 247 25.28 6.60 9.44
CA GLN A 247 26.37 7.14 10.25
C GLN A 247 27.28 8.06 9.44
N GLY A 248 27.32 9.34 9.83
CA GLY A 248 28.04 10.38 9.09
C GLY A 248 27.38 10.78 7.78
N ASN A 249 26.10 10.42 7.59
CA ASN A 249 25.33 10.86 6.44
C ASN A 249 24.81 12.28 6.67
N LYS A 250 25.41 13.26 5.97
CA LYS A 250 25.05 14.68 6.08
C LYS A 250 23.58 14.95 5.74
N MET A 251 23.00 14.21 4.79
CA MET A 251 21.57 14.35 4.49
C MET A 251 20.69 13.86 5.61
N PHE A 252 21.08 12.79 6.29
CA PHE A 252 20.37 12.32 7.47
C PHE A 252 20.43 13.36 8.61
N GLU A 253 21.60 13.97 8.83
CA GLU A 253 21.74 15.05 9.82
C GLU A 253 20.87 16.27 9.49
N MET A 254 20.85 16.69 8.22
CA MET A 254 19.96 17.76 7.76
C MET A 254 18.48 17.38 7.92
N TYR A 255 18.12 16.14 7.59
CA TYR A 255 16.77 15.61 7.78
C TYR A 255 16.34 15.71 9.25
N LEU A 256 17.19 15.29 10.20
CA LEU A 256 16.89 15.37 11.63
C LEU A 256 16.57 16.78 12.11
N VAL A 257 17.26 17.79 11.55
CA VAL A 257 16.97 19.21 11.85
C VAL A 257 15.60 19.60 11.28
N GLN A 258 15.28 19.20 10.06
CA GLN A 258 14.02 19.53 9.40
C GLN A 258 12.82 18.90 10.09
N VAL A 259 12.95 17.69 10.64
CA VAL A 259 11.86 16.96 11.31
C VAL A 259 11.86 17.12 12.83
N ASN A 260 12.61 18.06 13.38
CA ASN A 260 12.71 18.24 14.84
C ASN A 260 11.38 18.67 15.47
N GLU A 261 10.58 19.49 14.77
CA GLU A 261 9.28 19.94 15.28
C GLU A 261 8.30 18.77 15.42
N ILE A 262 8.13 17.98 14.35
CA ILE A 262 7.27 16.79 14.36
C ILE A 262 7.75 15.74 15.37
N LYS A 263 9.08 15.58 15.51
CA LYS A 263 9.67 14.71 16.53
C LYS A 263 9.23 15.13 17.93
N ASN A 264 9.34 16.41 18.26
CA ASN A 264 9.01 16.91 19.59
C ASN A 264 7.49 16.86 19.84
N TYR A 265 6.69 17.22 18.84
CA TYR A 265 5.23 17.22 18.94
C TYR A 265 4.68 15.82 19.26
N TYR A 266 5.13 14.79 18.54
CA TYR A 266 4.67 13.40 18.77
C TYR A 266 5.59 12.59 19.69
N SER A 267 6.60 13.21 20.31
CA SER A 267 7.59 12.54 21.16
C SER A 267 8.24 11.32 20.48
N LEU A 268 8.58 11.44 19.19
CA LEU A 268 9.16 10.35 18.41
C LEU A 268 10.59 10.05 18.84
N SER A 269 10.93 8.76 18.89
CA SER A 269 12.31 8.33 19.13
C SER A 269 13.19 8.62 17.90
N THR A 270 14.50 8.72 18.10
CA THR A 270 15.44 8.85 16.98
C THR A 270 15.36 7.65 16.03
N ASN A 271 14.99 6.46 16.51
CA ASN A 271 14.83 5.27 15.66
C ASN A 271 13.67 5.42 14.67
N GLU A 272 12.59 6.08 15.08
CA GLU A 272 11.46 6.40 14.19
C GLU A 272 11.93 7.29 13.03
N LEU A 273 12.71 8.32 13.35
CA LEU A 273 13.23 9.24 12.34
C LEU A 273 14.24 8.57 11.40
N LYS A 274 15.10 7.69 11.92
CA LYS A 274 16.01 6.87 11.10
C LYS A 274 15.23 6.03 10.09
N TYR A 275 14.16 5.36 10.54
CA TYR A 275 13.33 4.56 9.65
C TYR A 275 12.59 5.39 8.61
N MET A 276 11.98 6.52 9.01
CA MET A 276 11.29 7.42 8.09
C MET A 276 12.25 8.00 7.04
N PHE A 277 13.49 8.32 7.41
CA PHE A 277 14.53 8.72 6.46
C PHE A 277 14.87 7.61 5.47
N LEU A 278 15.14 6.39 5.95
CA LEU A 278 15.44 5.27 5.06
C LEU A 278 14.26 4.94 4.14
N LEU A 279 13.03 5.07 4.64
CA LEU A 279 11.82 4.90 3.86
C LEU A 279 11.68 5.96 2.77
N SER A 280 12.09 7.22 3.00
CA SER A 280 12.08 8.24 1.94
C SER A 280 13.09 7.92 0.82
N LEU A 281 14.23 7.30 1.16
CA LEU A 281 15.22 6.85 0.17
C LEU A 281 14.70 5.73 -0.75
N THR A 282 13.66 4.98 -0.35
CA THR A 282 13.01 3.98 -1.21
C THR A 282 12.21 4.58 -2.36
N ARG A 283 12.05 5.90 -2.39
CA ARG A 283 11.26 6.63 -3.38
C ARG A 283 12.20 7.48 -4.26
N PRO A 284 12.31 7.19 -5.56
CA PRO A 284 13.17 7.93 -6.49
C PRO A 284 12.86 9.42 -6.53
N LEU A 285 11.61 9.80 -6.22
CA LEU A 285 11.16 11.19 -6.24
C LEU A 285 11.88 12.10 -5.23
N PHE A 286 12.42 11.55 -4.14
CA PHE A 286 13.22 12.34 -3.21
C PHE A 286 14.59 12.72 -3.77
N PHE A 287 15.00 12.16 -4.92
CA PHE A 287 16.23 12.48 -5.63
C PHE A 287 16.05 13.59 -6.69
N TYR A 288 14.86 14.16 -6.87
CA TYR A 288 14.68 15.29 -7.80
C TYR A 288 15.39 16.57 -7.37
N PRO A 289 15.46 16.94 -6.07
CA PRO A 289 16.32 18.03 -5.64
C PRO A 289 17.79 17.63 -5.76
N ASP A 290 18.56 18.37 -6.58
CA ASP A 290 19.96 18.05 -6.87
C ASP A 290 20.83 17.92 -5.61
N ASN A 291 20.57 18.75 -4.59
CA ASN A 291 21.29 18.68 -3.32
C ASN A 291 21.02 17.36 -2.57
N PHE A 292 19.77 16.92 -2.51
CA PHE A 292 19.40 15.68 -1.82
C PHE A 292 20.06 14.48 -2.50
N LYS A 293 19.97 14.43 -3.82
CA LYS A 293 20.59 13.40 -4.64
C LYS A 293 22.10 13.37 -4.52
N GLN A 294 22.74 14.53 -4.68
CA GLN A 294 24.19 14.65 -4.67
C GLN A 294 24.76 14.11 -3.35
N TYR A 295 24.35 14.68 -2.21
CA TYR A 295 24.88 14.27 -0.91
C TYR A 295 24.58 12.81 -0.57
N THR A 296 23.42 12.29 -0.98
CA THR A 296 23.06 10.88 -0.74
C THR A 296 23.94 9.95 -1.57
N LEU A 297 24.03 10.17 -2.89
CA LEU A 297 24.82 9.31 -3.78
C LEU A 297 26.33 9.41 -3.50
N GLU A 298 26.84 10.61 -3.18
CA GLU A 298 28.23 10.82 -2.77
C GLU A 298 28.54 10.08 -1.48
N PHE A 299 27.68 10.17 -0.45
CA PHE A 299 27.88 9.43 0.80
C PHE A 299 28.00 7.92 0.55
N HIS A 300 27.09 7.36 -0.26
CA HIS A 300 27.10 5.93 -0.57
C HIS A 300 28.32 5.51 -1.40
N ALA A 301 28.85 6.40 -2.24
CA ALA A 301 30.08 6.20 -3.02
C ALA A 301 31.33 6.26 -2.13
N ASP A 302 31.45 7.30 -1.30
CA ASP A 302 32.60 7.54 -0.41
C ASP A 302 32.72 6.43 0.64
N LYS A 303 31.59 5.95 1.17
CA LYS A 303 31.53 4.81 2.09
C LYS A 303 31.65 3.46 1.39
N ASN A 304 31.65 3.45 0.05
CA ASN A 304 31.63 2.24 -0.77
C ASN A 304 30.58 1.21 -0.29
N THR A 305 29.36 1.68 -0.03
CA THR A 305 28.29 0.83 0.52
C THR A 305 27.89 -0.31 -0.44
N GLU A 306 27.28 -1.37 0.08
CA GLU A 306 26.77 -2.48 -0.74
C GLU A 306 25.81 -2.01 -1.84
N ILE A 307 24.97 -1.01 -1.53
CA ILE A 307 24.06 -0.38 -2.48
C ILE A 307 24.83 0.27 -3.63
N HIS A 308 25.90 1.00 -3.34
CA HIS A 308 26.72 1.64 -4.36
C HIS A 308 27.41 0.61 -5.26
N GLN A 309 28.02 -0.41 -4.65
CA GLN A 309 28.66 -1.52 -5.37
C GLN A 309 27.66 -2.26 -6.27
N ALA A 310 26.46 -2.52 -5.75
CA ALA A 310 25.39 -3.16 -6.51
C ALA A 310 24.95 -2.35 -7.73
N ILE A 311 24.82 -1.02 -7.60
CA ILE A 311 24.45 -0.14 -8.71
C ILE A 311 25.53 -0.15 -9.79
N GLN A 312 26.80 -0.01 -9.41
CA GLN A 312 27.92 -0.06 -10.37
C GLN A 312 27.91 -1.38 -11.13
N LEU A 313 27.88 -2.50 -10.40
CA LEU A 313 27.87 -3.83 -11.01
C LEU A 313 26.66 -4.03 -11.93
N PHE A 314 25.48 -3.58 -11.51
CA PHE A 314 24.27 -3.68 -12.32
C PHE A 314 24.42 -2.88 -13.62
N ILE A 315 24.89 -1.64 -13.56
CA ILE A 315 25.07 -0.78 -14.73
C ILE A 315 26.13 -1.36 -15.70
N ASP A 316 27.21 -1.93 -15.18
CA ASP A 316 28.29 -2.50 -15.98
C ASP A 316 27.89 -3.82 -16.66
N ASP A 317 27.14 -4.68 -15.96
CA ASP A 317 26.76 -6.00 -16.45
C ASP A 317 25.46 -6.01 -17.26
N PHE A 318 24.58 -5.02 -17.06
CA PHE A 318 23.29 -4.96 -17.74
C PHE A 318 23.43 -4.93 -19.28
N PRO A 319 24.28 -4.08 -19.90
CA PRO A 319 24.48 -4.06 -21.35
C PRO A 319 25.06 -5.35 -21.93
N LYS A 320 25.76 -6.16 -21.12
CA LYS A 320 26.32 -7.45 -21.54
C LYS A 320 25.23 -8.50 -21.72
N SER A 321 24.16 -8.39 -20.92
CA SER A 321 23.03 -9.31 -20.94
C SER A 321 21.84 -8.77 -21.75
N PHE A 322 21.67 -7.45 -21.84
CA PHE A 322 20.52 -6.77 -22.43
C PHE A 322 20.97 -5.75 -23.49
N CYS A 323 20.21 -4.68 -23.67
CA CYS A 323 20.60 -3.55 -24.50
C CYS A 323 21.37 -2.50 -23.69
N PRO A 324 22.21 -1.68 -24.35
CA PRO A 324 22.80 -0.50 -23.73
C PRO A 324 21.73 0.43 -23.18
N ILE A 325 21.99 1.02 -22.02
CA ILE A 325 21.15 2.04 -21.42
C ILE A 325 21.45 3.36 -22.13
N ALA A 326 20.42 4.02 -22.66
CA ALA A 326 20.60 5.31 -23.33
C ALA A 326 21.13 6.37 -22.34
N ASN A 327 22.08 7.20 -22.79
CA ASN A 327 22.77 8.18 -21.94
C ASN A 327 21.79 9.13 -21.24
N GLU A 328 20.76 9.58 -21.95
CA GLU A 328 19.71 10.45 -21.44
C GLU A 328 18.80 9.79 -20.37
N LYS A 329 18.85 8.46 -20.23
CA LYS A 329 18.10 7.70 -19.22
C LYS A 329 18.96 7.24 -18.05
N MET A 330 20.29 7.31 -18.15
CA MET A 330 21.21 6.76 -17.16
C MET A 330 21.01 7.36 -15.76
N GLY A 331 20.74 8.68 -15.68
CA GLY A 331 20.47 9.35 -14.41
C GLY A 331 19.27 8.76 -13.67
N ASN A 332 18.12 8.71 -14.35
CA ASN A 332 16.89 8.14 -13.77
C ASN A 332 17.05 6.65 -13.47
N PHE A 333 17.72 5.90 -14.35
CA PHE A 333 17.97 4.48 -14.15
C PHE A 333 18.78 4.22 -12.87
N ARG A 334 19.80 5.05 -12.62
CA ARG A 334 20.62 4.98 -11.41
C ARG A 334 19.81 5.28 -10.14
N ASP A 335 18.95 6.29 -10.19
CA ASP A 335 18.11 6.70 -9.05
C ASP A 335 17.08 5.60 -8.71
N GLU A 336 16.44 5.02 -9.72
CA GLU A 336 15.52 3.88 -9.57
C GLU A 336 16.20 2.65 -8.98
N LEU A 337 17.40 2.30 -9.45
CA LEU A 337 18.19 1.20 -8.88
C LEU A 337 18.55 1.46 -7.41
N PHE A 338 18.97 2.69 -7.10
CA PHE A 338 19.29 3.08 -5.73
C PHE A 338 18.09 2.89 -4.81
N SER A 339 16.95 3.48 -5.15
CA SER A 339 15.73 3.38 -4.36
C SER A 339 15.23 1.95 -4.23
N THR A 340 15.33 1.15 -5.31
CA THR A 340 14.96 -0.27 -5.31
C THR A 340 15.85 -1.08 -4.38
N PHE A 341 17.17 -0.90 -4.40
CA PHE A 341 18.06 -1.65 -3.53
C PHE A 341 17.94 -1.23 -2.07
N ILE A 342 17.72 0.05 -1.79
CA ILE A 342 17.37 0.50 -0.43
C ILE A 342 16.07 -0.19 0.00
N TYR A 343 15.01 -0.17 -0.82
CA TYR A 343 13.76 -0.86 -0.53
C TYR A 343 13.98 -2.35 -0.18
N CYS A 344 14.69 -3.08 -1.04
CA CYS A 344 14.98 -4.50 -0.83
C CYS A 344 15.89 -4.77 0.40
N SER A 345 16.59 -3.75 0.91
CA SER A 345 17.38 -3.84 2.15
C SER A 345 16.58 -3.56 3.42
N LEU A 346 15.42 -2.91 3.30
CA LEU A 346 14.55 -2.55 4.42
C LEU A 346 13.36 -3.51 4.58
N VAL A 347 12.86 -4.02 3.44
CA VAL A 347 11.64 -4.80 3.35
C VAL A 347 11.98 -6.19 2.83
N GLU A 348 11.84 -7.19 3.70
CA GLU A 348 12.02 -8.59 3.37
C GLU A 348 10.64 -9.28 3.27
N GLY A 349 10.51 -10.27 2.39
CA GLY A 349 9.30 -11.11 2.30
C GLY A 349 8.16 -10.54 1.45
N PHE A 350 8.31 -9.35 0.88
CA PHE A 350 7.31 -8.73 -0.01
C PHE A 350 7.77 -8.75 -1.47
N LYS A 351 6.84 -9.09 -2.38
CA LYS A 351 7.08 -9.18 -3.84
C LYS A 351 6.42 -8.05 -4.62
N VAL A 352 6.37 -6.90 -4.00
CA VAL A 352 5.76 -5.68 -4.53
C VAL A 352 6.81 -4.58 -4.51
N ASP A 353 6.58 -3.52 -5.25
CA ASP A 353 7.39 -2.31 -5.11
C ASP A 353 7.04 -1.55 -3.82
N TYR A 354 7.65 -0.38 -3.63
CA TYR A 354 7.36 0.51 -2.50
C TYR A 354 5.91 0.96 -2.44
N SER A 355 5.18 0.97 -3.57
CA SER A 355 3.78 1.35 -3.63
C SER A 355 2.82 0.21 -3.32
N GLY A 356 3.29 -1.05 -3.37
CA GLY A 356 2.50 -2.26 -3.17
C GLY A 356 2.05 -2.93 -4.48
N TYR A 357 2.61 -2.53 -5.62
CA TYR A 357 2.31 -3.06 -6.94
C TYR A 357 3.24 -4.25 -7.30
N PRO A 358 2.69 -5.39 -7.75
CA PRO A 358 3.46 -6.61 -8.04
C PRO A 358 3.94 -6.67 -9.50
N TYR A 359 4.76 -5.71 -9.92
CA TYR A 359 5.21 -5.59 -11.33
C TYR A 359 5.81 -6.88 -11.91
N LEU A 360 6.48 -7.68 -11.07
CA LEU A 360 7.10 -8.93 -11.51
C LEU A 360 6.09 -9.98 -11.97
N TYR A 361 4.89 -10.01 -11.39
CA TYR A 361 3.82 -10.94 -11.81
C TYR A 361 3.33 -10.58 -13.21
N ASP A 362 3.05 -9.31 -13.46
CA ASP A 362 2.61 -8.81 -14.76
C ASP A 362 3.67 -9.01 -15.83
N ILE A 363 4.94 -8.70 -15.51
CA ILE A 363 6.07 -8.92 -16.43
C ILE A 363 6.21 -10.41 -16.75
N LYS A 364 6.01 -11.32 -15.78
CA LYS A 364 6.06 -12.76 -16.03
C LYS A 364 4.96 -13.23 -16.99
N ILE A 365 3.75 -12.68 -16.87
CA ILE A 365 2.62 -13.03 -17.74
C ILE A 365 2.81 -12.44 -19.15
N GLN A 366 3.13 -11.15 -19.24
CA GLN A 366 3.17 -10.42 -20.51
C GLN A 366 4.48 -10.65 -21.26
N PHE A 367 5.60 -10.79 -20.55
CA PHE A 367 6.96 -10.89 -21.10
C PHE A 367 7.77 -12.01 -20.41
N PRO A 368 7.35 -13.29 -20.48
CA PRO A 368 7.97 -14.38 -19.73
C PRO A 368 9.47 -14.54 -20.02
N ASN A 369 9.90 -14.37 -21.27
CA ASN A 369 11.32 -14.47 -21.63
C ASN A 369 12.16 -13.36 -20.98
N LEU A 370 11.61 -12.14 -20.92
CA LEU A 370 12.27 -11.02 -20.24
C LEU A 370 12.35 -11.29 -18.73
N TYR A 371 11.27 -11.78 -18.13
CA TYR A 371 11.23 -12.16 -16.72
C TYR A 371 12.33 -13.17 -16.37
N TYR A 372 12.41 -14.30 -17.08
CA TYR A 372 13.41 -15.33 -16.78
C TYR A 372 14.84 -14.86 -17.04
N LYS A 373 15.05 -13.97 -18.03
CA LYS A 373 16.36 -13.37 -18.29
C LYS A 373 16.78 -12.41 -17.18
N LEU A 374 15.87 -11.55 -16.71
CA LEU A 374 16.09 -10.67 -15.55
C LEU A 374 16.33 -11.48 -14.28
N ASP A 375 15.58 -12.57 -14.09
CA ASP A 375 15.80 -13.46 -12.96
C ASP A 375 17.21 -14.08 -13.00
N GLY A 376 17.62 -14.65 -14.15
CA GLY A 376 18.96 -15.16 -14.35
C GLY A 376 20.05 -14.12 -14.06
N PHE A 377 19.84 -12.89 -14.55
CA PHE A 377 20.76 -11.77 -14.35
C PHE A 377 20.89 -11.38 -12.86
N ILE A 378 19.78 -11.18 -12.15
CA ILE A 378 19.85 -10.85 -10.72
C ILE A 378 20.45 -12.03 -9.92
N ASN A 379 20.23 -13.27 -10.35
CA ASN A 379 20.87 -14.44 -9.73
C ASN A 379 22.39 -14.44 -9.93
N SER A 380 22.91 -13.99 -11.08
CA SER A 380 24.35 -13.86 -11.28
C SER A 380 24.93 -12.74 -10.44
N LEU A 381 24.24 -11.61 -10.30
CA LEU A 381 24.68 -10.52 -9.41
C LEU A 381 24.79 -11.01 -7.96
N TYR A 382 23.77 -11.72 -7.45
CA TYR A 382 23.84 -12.33 -6.13
C TYR A 382 25.02 -13.30 -5.97
N LYS A 383 25.27 -14.16 -6.96
CA LYS A 383 26.40 -15.10 -6.89
C LYS A 383 27.75 -14.39 -6.81
N GLN A 384 27.88 -13.23 -7.46
CA GLN A 384 29.10 -12.42 -7.44
C GLN A 384 29.29 -11.67 -6.12
N THR A 385 28.23 -11.07 -5.57
CA THR A 385 28.36 -10.14 -4.43
C THR A 385 27.93 -10.72 -3.08
N GLN A 386 27.10 -11.75 -3.07
CA GLN A 386 26.41 -12.29 -1.89
C GLN A 386 25.48 -11.28 -1.17
N PHE A 387 25.10 -10.17 -1.82
CA PHE A 387 24.19 -9.19 -1.21
C PHE A 387 22.75 -9.72 -1.14
N ASN A 388 22.22 -9.85 0.08
CA ASN A 388 20.91 -10.47 0.33
C ASN A 388 19.74 -9.72 -0.33
N PHE A 389 19.84 -8.41 -0.57
CA PHE A 389 18.77 -7.67 -1.26
C PHE A 389 18.54 -8.14 -2.71
N PHE A 390 19.51 -8.80 -3.36
CA PHE A 390 19.27 -9.49 -4.64
C PHE A 390 18.42 -10.76 -4.51
N LEU A 391 18.26 -11.29 -3.29
CA LEU A 391 17.37 -12.41 -2.98
C LEU A 391 15.94 -11.95 -2.69
N ALA A 392 15.65 -10.64 -2.60
CA ALA A 392 14.31 -10.15 -2.32
C ALA A 392 13.26 -10.70 -3.32
N LYS A 393 13.66 -11.00 -4.56
CA LYS A 393 12.83 -11.70 -5.56
C LYS A 393 12.50 -13.17 -5.25
N ARG A 394 13.30 -13.84 -4.40
CA ARG A 394 13.25 -15.29 -4.13
C ARG A 394 12.29 -15.68 -2.99
N LEU A 395 11.72 -14.72 -2.26
CA LEU A 395 10.82 -15.01 -1.14
C LEU A 395 9.38 -15.33 -1.62
N SER A 396 9.22 -16.37 -2.45
CA SER A 396 8.23 -17.46 -2.28
C SER A 396 8.14 -18.37 -3.52
N TYR A 397 8.31 -19.67 -3.30
CA TYR A 397 7.60 -20.83 -3.87
C TYR A 397 8.32 -22.07 -3.31
N GLN A 398 7.96 -22.45 -2.09
CA GLN A 398 7.84 -23.86 -1.72
C GLN A 398 6.36 -24.11 -1.43
#